data_AF-A0A2V5KWU2-F1
#
_entry.id   AF-A0A2V5KWU2-F1
#
_cell.length_a   1.000
_cell.length_b   1.000
_cell.length_c   1.000
_cell.angle_alpha   90.00
_cell.angle_beta   90.00
_cell.angle_gamma   90.00
#
_symmetry.space_group_name_H-M   'P 1'
#
loop_
_entity.id
_entity.type
_entity.pdbx_description
1 polymer ?
#
loop_
_entity_poly.entity_id
_entity_poly.type
_entity_poly.pdbx_seq_one_letter_code
_entity_poly.pdbx_strand_id
1 'polypeptide(L)'
;KIIVAVAGPLFSLLLALCFAVIVWAVGHPVSEADSTTVIGYVTPDSPAQKVGLQPGDRILSIDGKPVRRFMGMNDSVSWDVVRSEGKKIAVKFQRDGKVQTVWAEPYKAETRGWRRKSVRQLLVYPAETPIIAKVEANTPAAAAGLRSGDIVHGFNQTPIYHPIALLEYISKHPNEELVLQVERGGSRLDVRVKPTLLPTAGEMKPRIGIQWDSTGIVSIQHPNPIEQVYNSVTSTLKTIGAVASPKSDVKLQHLSGPVGIWNIYVRLFEAEGGWKLALWFSVILNVNLAILNMLPIPVLDGGHIVLALIESVRRKPVNMRVLEVVQTSCAVVIIGYMLYITFFDVQDLPFVRKRLDQLEAQSPVKNSQTP
;
A
#
# COMPACT_ATOMS: atom_id res chain seq x y z
N LYS A 1 -25.11 -32.61 -4.26
CA LYS A 1 -24.91 -31.33 -4.98
C LYS A 1 -24.36 -30.24 -4.05
N ILE A 2 -25.05 -29.88 -2.96
CA ILE A 2 -24.60 -28.81 -2.04
C ILE A 2 -23.25 -29.12 -1.37
N ILE A 3 -23.05 -30.35 -0.86
CA ILE A 3 -21.76 -30.74 -0.21
C ILE A 3 -20.57 -30.57 -1.15
N VAL A 4 -20.73 -30.92 -2.43
CA VAL A 4 -19.66 -30.79 -3.45
C VAL A 4 -19.37 -29.32 -3.74
N ALA A 5 -20.40 -28.48 -3.84
CA ALA A 5 -20.22 -27.05 -4.07
C ALA A 5 -19.60 -26.33 -2.84
N VAL A 6 -19.88 -26.78 -1.61
CA VAL A 6 -19.23 -26.22 -0.40
C VAL A 6 -17.76 -26.64 -0.29
N ALA A 7 -17.35 -27.75 -0.93
CA ALA A 7 -15.99 -28.27 -0.82
C ALA A 7 -14.94 -27.28 -1.32
N GLY A 8 -15.19 -26.56 -2.42
CA GLY A 8 -14.24 -25.58 -2.98
C GLY A 8 -13.85 -24.48 -1.99
N PRO A 9 -14.80 -23.63 -1.53
CA PRO A 9 -14.52 -22.61 -0.54
C PRO A 9 -13.96 -23.16 0.77
N LEU A 10 -14.43 -24.33 1.20
CA LEU A 10 -13.92 -25.00 2.39
C LEU A 10 -12.44 -25.35 2.26
N PHE A 11 -12.01 -25.95 1.14
CA PHE A 11 -10.60 -26.26 0.92
C PHE A 11 -9.74 -25.00 0.79
N SER A 12 -10.24 -23.93 0.18
CA SER A 12 -9.55 -22.64 0.17
C SER A 12 -9.37 -22.07 1.59
N LEU A 13 -10.38 -22.14 2.45
CA LEU A 13 -10.25 -21.73 3.85
C LEU A 13 -9.31 -22.63 4.65
N LEU A 14 -9.34 -23.95 4.43
CA LEU A 14 -8.42 -24.89 5.06
C LEU A 14 -6.98 -24.62 4.64
N LEU A 15 -6.74 -24.33 3.36
CA LEU A 15 -5.43 -23.97 2.86
C LEU A 15 -4.96 -22.62 3.41
N ALA A 16 -5.86 -21.64 3.51
CA ALA A 16 -5.56 -20.37 4.19
C ALA A 16 -5.16 -20.60 5.65
N LEU A 17 -5.88 -21.45 6.38
CA LEU A 17 -5.56 -21.78 7.76
C LEU A 17 -4.22 -22.52 7.88
N CYS A 18 -3.92 -23.44 6.96
CA CYS A 18 -2.64 -24.12 6.88
C CYS A 18 -1.48 -23.11 6.71
N PHE A 19 -1.59 -22.19 5.74
CA PHE A 19 -0.61 -21.12 5.58
C PHE A 19 -0.54 -20.21 6.81
N ALA A 20 -1.66 -19.90 7.45
CA ALA A 20 -1.70 -19.07 8.64
C ALA A 20 -0.98 -19.72 9.83
N VAL A 21 -1.10 -21.04 9.99
CA VAL A 21 -0.34 -21.83 10.99
C VAL A 21 1.16 -21.78 10.70
N ILE A 22 1.56 -21.91 9.43
CA ILE A 22 2.98 -21.81 9.04
C ILE A 22 3.50 -20.40 9.35
N VAL A 23 2.78 -19.36 8.94
CA VAL A 23 3.13 -17.95 9.22
C VAL A 23 3.22 -17.67 10.72
N TRP A 24 2.32 -18.25 11.52
CA TRP A 24 2.40 -18.15 12.97
C TRP A 24 3.68 -18.78 13.53
N ALA A 25 4.12 -19.92 12.99
CA ALA A 25 5.36 -20.58 13.39
C ALA A 25 6.63 -19.83 12.95
N VAL A 26 6.69 -19.39 11.68
CA VAL A 26 7.92 -18.80 11.10
C VAL A 26 8.02 -17.28 11.23
N GLY A 27 6.89 -16.63 11.52
CA GLY A 27 6.71 -15.18 11.51
C GLY A 27 6.78 -14.59 10.09
N HIS A 28 6.43 -13.31 9.96
CA HIS A 28 6.66 -12.54 8.74
C HIS A 28 7.27 -11.18 9.08
N PRO A 29 8.15 -10.64 8.21
CA PRO A 29 8.73 -9.32 8.42
C PRO A 29 7.66 -8.24 8.26
N VAL A 30 7.65 -7.27 9.18
CA VAL A 30 6.80 -6.09 9.13
C VAL A 30 7.67 -4.87 9.34
N SER A 31 7.60 -3.92 8.40
CA SER A 31 8.35 -2.67 8.47
C SER A 31 7.77 -1.74 9.55
N GLU A 32 8.63 -0.90 10.12
CA GLU A 32 8.21 0.19 11.00
C GLU A 32 7.21 1.12 10.29
N ALA A 33 7.47 1.42 9.02
CA ALA A 33 6.61 2.24 8.17
C ALA A 33 5.18 1.70 8.07
N ASP A 34 5.01 0.37 7.97
CA ASP A 34 3.69 -0.25 7.93
C ASP A 34 2.96 -0.12 9.27
N SER A 35 3.67 -0.37 10.37
CA SER A 35 3.09 -0.54 11.71
C SER A 35 2.90 0.75 12.50
N THR A 36 3.61 1.83 12.17
CA THR A 36 3.49 3.11 12.87
C THR A 36 2.13 3.78 12.62
N THR A 37 1.75 4.74 13.45
CA THR A 37 0.69 5.73 13.13
C THR A 37 1.23 7.15 13.12
N VAL A 38 2.54 7.31 13.22
CA VAL A 38 3.22 8.60 13.25
C VAL A 38 3.47 9.07 11.82
N ILE A 39 3.22 10.35 11.56
CA ILE A 39 3.55 11.00 10.30
C ILE A 39 5.06 11.21 10.23
N GLY A 40 5.71 10.64 9.22
CA GLY A 40 7.12 10.83 8.95
C GLY A 40 7.41 12.04 8.08
N TYR A 41 6.52 12.31 7.13
CA TYR A 41 6.66 13.42 6.20
C TYR A 41 5.29 13.90 5.71
N VAL A 42 5.19 15.21 5.46
CA VAL A 42 4.02 15.87 4.91
C VAL A 42 4.47 16.59 3.64
N THR A 43 3.90 16.23 2.50
CA THR A 43 4.25 16.88 1.22
C THR A 43 3.87 18.37 1.27
N PRO A 44 4.72 19.28 0.77
CA PRO A 44 4.36 20.69 0.58
C PRO A 44 3.08 20.87 -0.24
N ASP A 45 2.29 21.88 0.12
CA ASP A 45 1.01 22.24 -0.48
C ASP A 45 -0.09 21.15 -0.42
N SER A 46 0.15 20.09 0.35
CA SER A 46 -0.78 18.98 0.52
C SER A 46 -2.03 19.33 1.35
N PRO A 47 -3.11 18.55 1.22
CA PRO A 47 -4.25 18.61 2.14
C PRO A 47 -3.86 18.53 3.61
N ALA A 48 -2.90 17.66 3.95
CA ALA A 48 -2.42 17.50 5.32
C ALA A 48 -1.73 18.76 5.84
N GLN A 49 -0.85 19.36 5.04
CA GLN A 49 -0.16 20.59 5.41
C GLN A 49 -1.15 21.75 5.61
N LYS A 50 -2.14 21.89 4.71
CA LYS A 50 -3.15 22.96 4.77
C LYS A 50 -3.97 22.96 6.05
N VAL A 51 -4.12 21.81 6.70
CA VAL A 51 -4.82 21.69 7.99
C VAL A 51 -3.87 21.60 9.19
N GLY A 52 -2.58 21.82 8.97
CA GLY A 52 -1.57 21.93 10.03
C GLY A 52 -1.04 20.60 10.56
N LEU A 53 -1.23 19.48 9.85
CA LEU A 53 -0.53 18.22 10.18
C LEU A 53 0.97 18.38 9.93
N GLN A 54 1.77 17.78 10.80
CA GLN A 54 3.23 17.90 10.82
C GLN A 54 3.90 16.54 11.01
N PRO A 55 5.16 16.37 10.55
CA PRO A 55 5.98 15.24 10.97
C PRO A 55 6.03 15.12 12.50
N GLY A 56 5.97 13.89 13.01
CA GLY A 56 5.89 13.60 14.45
C GLY A 56 4.48 13.48 15.01
N ASP A 57 3.44 13.93 14.30
CA ASP A 57 2.05 13.73 14.72
C ASP A 57 1.68 12.25 14.74
N ARG A 58 1.10 11.78 15.86
CA ARG A 58 0.55 10.42 15.96
C ARG A 58 -0.93 10.42 15.60
N ILE A 59 -1.29 9.80 14.49
CA ILE A 59 -2.69 9.65 14.08
C ILE A 59 -3.36 8.60 14.98
N LEU A 60 -4.54 8.95 15.51
CA LEU A 60 -5.34 8.10 16.40
C LEU A 60 -6.58 7.56 15.69
N SER A 61 -7.21 8.36 14.82
CA SER A 61 -8.35 7.92 14.02
C SER A 61 -8.53 8.75 12.75
N ILE A 62 -9.06 8.13 11.70
CA ILE A 62 -9.50 8.78 10.47
C ILE A 62 -11.01 8.60 10.36
N ASP A 63 -11.75 9.71 10.25
CA ASP A 63 -13.21 9.72 10.10
C ASP A 63 -13.94 8.92 11.21
N GLY A 64 -13.47 9.10 12.46
CA GLY A 64 -13.98 8.40 13.64
C GLY A 64 -13.53 6.94 13.77
N LYS A 65 -12.83 6.37 12.78
CA LYS A 65 -12.33 4.99 12.80
C LYS A 65 -10.94 4.95 13.41
N PRO A 66 -10.73 4.22 14.52
CA PRO A 66 -9.40 4.08 15.13
C PRO A 66 -8.42 3.46 14.15
N VAL A 67 -7.19 3.98 14.13
CA VAL A 67 -6.09 3.42 13.34
C VAL A 67 -5.01 2.84 14.25
N ARG A 68 -4.39 1.75 13.81
CA ARG A 68 -3.33 1.04 14.54
C ARG A 68 -2.03 0.94 13.75
N ARG A 69 -2.06 1.35 12.49
CA ARG A 69 -0.97 1.19 11.52
C ARG A 69 -1.11 2.25 10.41
N PHE A 70 -0.09 2.45 9.59
CA PHE A 70 -0.12 3.46 8.55
C PHE A 70 -0.64 2.86 7.24
N MET A 71 -0.19 1.65 6.94
CA MET A 71 -0.48 0.92 5.70
C MET A 71 -1.23 -0.39 5.96
N GLY A 72 -1.86 -0.93 4.91
CA GLY A 72 -2.61 -2.19 4.97
C GLY A 72 -4.12 -2.02 4.94
N MET A 73 -4.85 -3.11 4.73
CA MET A 73 -6.29 -3.09 4.41
C MET A 73 -7.25 -3.06 5.62
N ASN A 74 -6.70 -2.98 6.84
CA ASN A 74 -7.46 -2.93 8.09
C ASN A 74 -6.87 -1.90 9.05
N ASP A 75 -7.75 -1.08 9.63
CA ASP A 75 -7.47 -0.11 10.70
C ASP A 75 -6.20 0.71 10.44
N SER A 76 -6.05 1.18 9.20
CA SER A 76 -4.85 1.90 8.74
C SER A 76 -5.18 3.30 8.28
N VAL A 77 -4.22 4.22 8.47
CA VAL A 77 -4.31 5.61 8.03
C VAL A 77 -4.62 5.69 6.53
N SER A 78 -3.80 5.03 5.71
CA SER A 78 -3.92 5.08 4.25
C SER A 78 -5.24 4.49 3.76
N TRP A 79 -5.67 3.35 4.32
CA TRP A 79 -6.92 2.73 3.92
C TRP A 79 -8.10 3.60 4.33
N ASP A 80 -8.22 4.02 5.58
CA ASP A 80 -9.38 4.79 6.02
C ASP A 80 -9.52 6.15 5.31
N VAL A 81 -8.41 6.75 4.86
CA VAL A 81 -8.46 7.90 3.93
C VAL A 81 -9.10 7.50 2.60
N VAL A 82 -8.65 6.41 1.96
CA VAL A 82 -9.12 5.96 0.64
C VAL A 82 -10.62 5.63 0.60
N ARG A 83 -11.13 4.98 1.64
CA ARG A 83 -12.54 4.55 1.79
C ARG A 83 -13.42 5.57 2.51
N SER A 84 -12.88 6.74 2.84
CA SER A 84 -13.71 7.85 3.30
C SER A 84 -14.69 8.25 2.19
N GLU A 85 -15.85 8.79 2.55
CA GLU A 85 -16.87 9.23 1.59
C GLU A 85 -17.10 10.74 1.64
N GLY A 86 -16.85 11.38 2.79
CA GLY A 86 -17.04 12.82 2.98
C GLY A 86 -16.08 13.68 2.17
N LYS A 87 -16.52 14.91 1.84
CA LYS A 87 -15.66 15.93 1.21
C LYS A 87 -14.49 16.31 2.12
N LYS A 88 -14.76 16.43 3.42
CA LYS A 88 -13.74 16.58 4.46
C LYS A 88 -13.76 15.36 5.37
N ILE A 89 -12.60 14.96 5.85
CA ILE A 89 -12.41 13.85 6.77
C ILE A 89 -11.81 14.35 8.08
N ALA A 90 -12.34 13.86 9.19
CA ALA A 90 -11.79 14.17 10.51
C ALA A 90 -10.51 13.38 10.74
N VAL A 91 -9.39 14.06 10.98
CA VAL A 91 -8.12 13.45 11.38
C VAL A 91 -7.88 13.79 12.83
N LYS A 92 -8.00 12.79 13.70
CA LYS A 92 -7.68 12.91 15.13
C LYS A 92 -6.26 12.47 15.35
N PHE A 93 -5.44 13.32 15.94
CA PHE A 93 -4.02 13.06 16.17
C PHE A 93 -3.57 13.56 17.55
N GLN A 94 -2.39 13.11 17.97
CA GLN A 94 -1.73 13.57 19.19
C GLN A 94 -0.41 14.26 18.83
N ARG A 95 -0.21 15.45 19.40
CA ARG A 95 1.03 16.24 19.33
C ARG A 95 1.36 16.73 20.73
N ASP A 96 2.60 16.51 21.19
CA ASP A 96 3.08 16.90 22.52
C ASP A 96 2.15 16.47 23.66
N GLY A 97 1.64 15.24 23.57
CA GLY A 97 0.69 14.67 24.54
C GLY A 97 -0.76 15.16 24.39
N LYS A 98 -1.02 16.24 23.67
CA LYS A 98 -2.37 16.81 23.47
C LYS A 98 -3.07 16.19 22.26
N VAL A 99 -4.34 15.86 22.44
CA VAL A 99 -5.19 15.32 21.36
C VAL A 99 -5.89 16.46 20.64
N GLN A 100 -5.79 16.47 19.32
CA GLN A 100 -6.40 17.47 18.44
C GLN A 100 -7.18 16.78 17.31
N THR A 101 -8.07 17.52 16.66
CA THR A 101 -8.81 17.04 15.50
C THR A 101 -8.88 18.14 14.45
N VAL A 102 -8.50 17.79 13.22
CA VAL A 102 -8.53 18.68 12.06
C VAL A 102 -9.36 18.06 10.95
N TRP A 103 -9.85 18.89 10.03
CA TRP A 103 -10.74 18.47 8.94
C TRP A 103 -10.07 18.68 7.58
N ALA A 104 -9.44 17.62 7.07
CA ALA A 104 -8.71 17.65 5.80
C ALA A 104 -9.65 17.36 4.62
N GLU A 105 -9.45 18.03 3.49
CA GLU A 105 -10.11 17.72 2.21
C GLU A 105 -9.15 16.87 1.36
N PRO A 106 -9.36 15.55 1.24
CA PRO A 106 -8.44 14.67 0.54
C PRO A 106 -8.23 15.08 -0.92
N TYR A 107 -6.98 15.03 -1.37
CA TYR A 107 -6.63 15.28 -2.76
C TYR A 107 -6.73 13.98 -3.56
N LYS A 108 -7.27 14.07 -4.77
CA LYS A 108 -7.31 12.96 -5.72
C LYS A 108 -6.68 13.44 -7.02
N ALA A 109 -5.52 12.86 -7.35
CA ALA A 109 -4.83 13.22 -8.58
C ALA A 109 -5.66 12.87 -9.82
N GLU A 110 -5.70 13.77 -10.79
CA GLU A 110 -6.27 13.46 -12.10
C GLU A 110 -5.39 12.45 -12.83
N THR A 111 -6.02 11.50 -13.50
CA THR A 111 -5.30 10.54 -14.37
C THR A 111 -5.98 10.47 -15.72
N ARG A 112 -5.17 10.25 -16.76
CA ARG A 112 -5.63 10.09 -18.14
C ARG A 112 -6.70 9.00 -18.24
N GLY A 113 -7.53 9.05 -19.29
CA GLY A 113 -8.67 8.13 -19.46
C GLY A 113 -8.29 6.65 -19.45
N TRP A 114 -7.12 6.31 -19.99
CA TRP A 114 -6.59 4.95 -20.09
C TRP A 114 -5.70 4.53 -18.91
N ARG A 115 -5.35 5.45 -18.01
CA ARG A 115 -4.59 5.17 -16.79
C ARG A 115 -5.53 4.74 -15.68
N ARG A 116 -5.03 3.91 -14.77
CA ARG A 116 -5.71 3.60 -13.50
C ARG A 116 -6.05 4.92 -12.80
N LYS A 117 -7.28 5.05 -12.31
CA LYS A 117 -7.71 6.24 -11.56
C LYS A 117 -6.97 6.30 -10.23
N SER A 118 -6.56 7.49 -9.82
CA SER A 118 -6.00 7.68 -8.49
C SER A 118 -7.09 7.55 -7.44
N VAL A 119 -6.67 7.15 -6.23
CA VAL A 119 -7.49 7.21 -5.03
C VAL A 119 -7.20 8.50 -4.28
N ARG A 120 -8.14 8.92 -3.41
CA ARG A 120 -7.94 10.08 -2.53
C ARG A 120 -6.83 9.85 -1.52
N GLN A 121 -6.05 10.88 -1.22
CA GLN A 121 -4.89 10.85 -0.34
C GLN A 121 -4.74 12.17 0.44
N LEU A 122 -4.05 12.10 1.58
CA LEU A 122 -3.62 13.27 2.35
C LEU A 122 -2.19 13.71 2.03
N LEU A 123 -1.44 12.93 1.23
CA LEU A 123 -0.02 13.12 0.91
C LEU A 123 0.86 13.21 2.16
N VAL A 124 0.65 12.24 3.05
CA VAL A 124 1.46 11.99 4.25
C VAL A 124 2.14 10.64 4.11
N TYR A 125 3.36 10.54 4.64
CA TYR A 125 4.15 9.31 4.65
C TYR A 125 4.36 8.84 6.08
N PRO A 126 4.46 7.53 6.32
CA PRO A 126 4.72 6.99 7.65
C PRO A 126 6.07 7.44 8.18
N ALA A 127 6.22 7.51 9.50
CA ALA A 127 7.53 7.64 10.12
C ALA A 127 8.32 6.34 9.94
N GLU A 128 9.58 6.47 9.53
CA GLU A 128 10.52 5.36 9.42
C GLU A 128 11.90 5.82 9.87
N THR A 129 12.62 4.93 10.57
CA THR A 129 13.98 5.21 11.02
C THR A 129 14.90 5.39 9.80
N PRO A 130 15.53 6.57 9.61
CA PRO A 130 16.38 6.82 8.45
C PRO A 130 17.77 6.16 8.62
N ILE A 131 17.91 4.94 8.11
CA ILE A 131 19.16 4.16 8.16
C ILE A 131 19.92 4.32 6.85
N ILE A 132 21.21 4.63 6.91
CA ILE A 132 22.07 4.66 5.72
C ILE A 132 22.40 3.22 5.31
N ALA A 133 21.83 2.75 4.20
CA ALA A 133 22.16 1.43 3.64
C ALA A 133 23.54 1.43 2.99
N LYS A 134 23.85 2.48 2.21
CA LYS A 134 25.12 2.58 1.47
C LYS A 134 25.61 4.01 1.38
N VAL A 135 26.94 4.15 1.47
CA VAL A 135 27.65 5.40 1.18
C VAL A 135 28.44 5.20 -0.11
N GLU A 136 28.22 6.08 -1.08
CA GLU A 136 28.90 6.06 -2.38
C GLU A 136 30.35 6.55 -2.22
N ALA A 137 31.31 5.86 -2.85
CA ALA A 137 32.71 6.27 -2.82
C ALA A 137 32.90 7.63 -3.50
N ASN A 138 33.90 8.42 -3.04
CA ASN A 138 34.24 9.73 -3.59
C ASN A 138 33.10 10.77 -3.53
N THR A 139 32.22 10.67 -2.54
CA THR A 139 31.12 11.62 -2.31
C THR A 139 31.31 12.41 -1.02
N PRO A 140 30.60 13.55 -0.82
CA PRO A 140 30.67 14.31 0.43
C PRO A 140 30.37 13.47 1.68
N ALA A 141 29.42 12.53 1.60
CA ALA A 141 29.10 11.62 2.70
C ALA A 141 30.30 10.74 3.09
N ALA A 142 31.00 10.18 2.10
CA ALA A 142 32.20 9.39 2.34
C ALA A 142 33.32 10.23 2.95
N ALA A 143 33.54 11.44 2.43
CA ALA A 143 34.55 12.37 2.96
C ALA A 143 34.23 12.84 4.38
N ALA A 144 32.94 13.02 4.71
CA ALA A 144 32.46 13.35 6.05
C ALA A 144 32.50 12.15 7.02
N GLY A 145 32.85 10.96 6.53
CA GLY A 145 33.00 9.76 7.35
C GLY A 145 31.69 9.09 7.74
N LEU A 146 30.59 9.34 7.00
CA LEU A 146 29.35 8.56 7.12
C LEU A 146 29.59 7.11 6.70
N ARG A 147 28.84 6.18 7.30
CA ARG A 147 29.00 4.73 7.10
C ARG A 147 27.64 4.07 6.90
N SER A 148 27.65 2.89 6.28
CA SER A 148 26.48 2.00 6.29
C SER A 148 26.12 1.63 7.73
N GLY A 149 24.82 1.59 8.04
CA GLY A 149 24.27 1.34 9.37
C GLY A 149 24.16 2.58 10.27
N ASP A 150 24.65 3.74 9.84
CA ASP A 150 24.43 5.01 10.53
C ASP A 150 22.92 5.35 10.55
N ILE A 151 22.40 5.71 11.73
CA ILE A 151 21.00 6.14 11.90
C ILE A 151 20.97 7.67 11.96
N VAL A 152 20.25 8.32 11.07
CA VAL A 152 20.14 9.79 11.04
C VAL A 152 18.90 10.22 11.83
N HIS A 153 19.12 10.89 12.96
CA HIS A 153 18.07 11.40 13.84
C HIS A 153 17.61 12.81 13.46
N GLY A 154 18.44 13.57 12.77
CA GLY A 154 18.14 14.96 12.42
C GLY A 154 19.18 15.60 11.52
N PHE A 155 18.89 16.83 11.11
CA PHE A 155 19.88 17.75 10.56
C PHE A 155 19.66 19.15 11.14
N ASN A 156 20.75 19.90 11.38
CA ASN A 156 20.71 21.29 11.90
C ASN A 156 19.79 21.45 13.13
N GLN A 157 19.88 20.52 14.09
CA GLN A 157 19.04 20.47 15.30
C GLN A 157 17.53 20.24 15.04
N THR A 158 17.14 19.96 13.80
CA THR A 158 15.77 19.61 13.43
C THR A 158 15.63 18.09 13.34
N PRO A 159 14.69 17.46 14.07
CA PRO A 159 14.48 16.02 13.99
C PRO A 159 13.96 15.63 12.60
N ILE A 160 14.37 14.45 12.13
CA ILE A 160 13.80 13.84 10.94
C ILE A 160 13.09 12.54 11.27
N TYR A 161 11.94 12.33 10.63
CA TYR A 161 11.13 11.12 10.80
C TYR A 161 10.99 10.33 9.49
N HIS A 162 11.56 10.84 8.39
CA HIS A 162 11.51 10.21 7.09
C HIS A 162 12.65 10.75 6.19
N PRO A 163 13.32 9.89 5.40
CA PRO A 163 14.42 10.26 4.51
C PRO A 163 14.12 11.39 3.52
N ILE A 164 12.87 11.48 3.04
CA ILE A 164 12.43 12.53 2.08
C ILE A 164 12.69 13.94 2.64
N ALA A 165 12.57 14.15 3.96
CA ALA A 165 12.79 15.46 4.55
C ALA A 165 14.23 15.98 4.31
N LEU A 166 15.24 15.10 4.44
CA LEU A 166 16.62 15.47 4.15
C LEU A 166 16.84 15.74 2.66
N LEU A 167 16.24 14.92 1.79
CA LEU A 167 16.34 15.11 0.34
C LEU A 167 15.73 16.44 -0.12
N GLU A 168 14.57 16.81 0.42
CA GLU A 168 13.93 18.09 0.16
C GLU A 168 14.80 19.25 0.64
N TYR A 169 15.35 19.16 1.85
CA TYR A 169 16.24 20.19 2.40
C TYR A 169 17.47 20.40 1.51
N ILE A 170 18.18 19.32 1.16
CA ILE A 170 19.37 19.38 0.28
C ILE A 170 19.01 19.98 -1.09
N SER A 171 17.82 19.69 -1.61
CA SER A 171 17.37 20.22 -2.90
C SER A 171 17.16 21.73 -2.87
N LYS A 172 16.71 22.29 -1.74
CA LYS A 172 16.52 23.74 -1.54
C LYS A 172 17.83 24.45 -1.15
N HIS A 173 18.78 23.73 -0.56
CA HIS A 173 20.04 24.26 -0.04
C HIS A 173 21.27 23.55 -0.64
N PRO A 174 21.46 23.58 -1.97
CA PRO A 174 22.41 22.69 -2.68
C PRO A 174 23.89 22.93 -2.36
N ASN A 175 24.23 24.09 -1.78
CA ASN A 175 25.61 24.51 -1.51
C ASN A 175 25.85 24.82 -0.02
N GLU A 176 24.85 24.63 0.84
CA GLU A 176 24.97 24.94 2.27
C GLU A 176 25.44 23.70 3.03
N GLU A 177 26.42 23.90 3.91
CA GLU A 177 26.84 22.85 4.83
C GLU A 177 25.72 22.57 5.84
N LEU A 178 25.48 21.29 6.13
CA LEU A 178 24.54 20.85 7.15
C LEU A 178 25.21 19.91 8.16
N VAL A 179 24.70 19.94 9.38
CA VAL A 179 25.15 19.06 10.48
C VAL A 179 24.13 17.96 10.66
N LEU A 180 24.49 16.74 10.27
CA LEU A 180 23.69 15.54 10.51
C LEU A 180 23.90 15.05 11.93
N GLN A 181 22.80 14.86 12.68
CA GLN A 181 22.83 14.15 13.96
C GLN A 181 22.71 12.65 13.68
N VAL A 182 23.82 11.93 13.82
CA VAL A 182 23.94 10.51 13.47
C VAL A 182 24.15 9.68 14.74
N GLU A 183 23.55 8.50 14.80
CA GLU A 183 23.89 7.49 15.79
C GLU A 183 24.67 6.35 15.15
N ARG A 184 25.81 6.01 15.76
CA ARG A 184 26.69 4.92 15.34
C ARG A 184 27.14 4.14 16.58
N GLY A 185 26.79 2.86 16.66
CA GLY A 185 27.16 2.00 17.79
C GLY A 185 26.66 2.55 19.15
N GLY A 186 25.48 3.14 19.18
CA GLY A 186 24.87 3.75 20.37
C GLY A 186 25.43 5.13 20.77
N SER A 187 26.44 5.64 20.05
CA SER A 187 26.99 6.98 20.28
C SER A 187 26.40 7.99 19.28
N ARG A 188 26.01 9.18 19.77
CA ARG A 188 25.57 10.29 18.92
C ARG A 188 26.76 11.12 18.43
N LEU A 189 26.77 11.41 17.14
CA LEU A 189 27.82 12.09 16.40
C LEU A 189 27.21 13.22 15.56
N ASP A 190 27.83 14.39 15.57
CA ASP A 190 27.51 15.46 14.64
C ASP A 190 28.45 15.38 13.43
N VAL A 191 27.88 15.10 12.26
CA VAL A 191 28.62 14.93 11.02
C VAL A 191 28.32 16.10 10.09
N ARG A 192 29.33 16.93 9.83
CA ARG A 192 29.22 18.05 8.89
C ARG A 192 29.38 17.55 7.47
N VAL A 193 28.41 17.84 6.62
CA VAL A 193 28.43 17.45 5.22
C VAL A 193 27.96 18.60 4.35
N LYS A 194 28.72 18.89 3.31
CA LYS A 194 28.35 19.88 2.29
C LYS A 194 27.86 19.14 1.04
N PRO A 195 26.58 19.30 0.64
CA PRO A 195 26.09 18.70 -0.60
C PRO A 195 26.87 19.18 -1.82
N THR A 196 26.90 18.33 -2.85
CA THR A 196 27.45 18.68 -4.16
C THR A 196 26.53 18.18 -5.26
N LEU A 197 26.70 18.72 -6.47
CA LEU A 197 25.97 18.23 -7.64
C LEU A 197 26.55 16.88 -8.06
N LEU A 198 25.74 15.82 -7.96
CA LEU A 198 26.10 14.47 -8.37
C LEU A 198 25.20 14.00 -9.52
N PRO A 199 25.72 13.22 -10.48
CA PRO A 199 24.93 12.67 -11.57
C PRO A 199 23.91 11.66 -11.02
N THR A 200 22.64 11.86 -11.36
CA THR A 200 21.51 11.00 -10.96
C THR A 200 20.60 10.81 -12.16
N ALA A 201 20.61 9.60 -12.75
CA ALA A 201 19.80 9.26 -13.91
C ALA A 201 19.95 10.23 -15.12
N GLY A 202 21.15 10.78 -15.32
CA GLY A 202 21.44 11.71 -16.43
C GLY A 202 21.30 13.20 -16.07
N GLU A 203 20.82 13.53 -14.87
CA GLU A 203 20.71 14.92 -14.39
C GLU A 203 21.66 15.19 -13.22
N MET A 204 22.21 16.39 -13.14
CA MET A 204 23.01 16.82 -11.99
C MET A 204 22.07 17.27 -10.86
N LYS A 205 22.07 16.55 -9.74
CA LYS A 205 21.22 16.85 -8.58
C LYS A 205 22.05 17.06 -7.33
N PRO A 206 21.69 18.03 -6.47
CA PRO A 206 22.37 18.22 -5.20
C PRO A 206 22.15 17.00 -4.31
N ARG A 207 23.23 16.34 -3.90
CA ARG A 207 23.22 15.12 -3.08
C ARG A 207 24.47 15.08 -2.21
N ILE A 208 24.42 14.25 -1.18
CA ILE A 208 25.58 13.91 -0.34
C ILE A 208 26.18 12.54 -0.67
N GLY A 209 25.52 11.72 -1.49
CA GLY A 209 26.04 10.40 -1.90
C GLY A 209 25.69 9.24 -0.96
N ILE A 210 24.51 9.28 -0.34
CA ILE A 210 23.97 8.17 0.46
C ILE A 210 22.79 7.50 -0.25
N GLN A 211 22.58 6.23 0.09
CA GLN A 211 21.39 5.46 -0.23
C GLN A 211 20.77 5.00 1.10
N TRP A 212 19.47 5.26 1.24
CA TRP A 212 18.72 4.87 2.42
C TRP A 212 18.33 3.41 2.38
N ASP A 213 18.24 2.80 3.54
CA ASP A 213 17.53 1.54 3.71
C ASP A 213 16.04 1.76 3.40
N SER A 214 15.48 0.93 2.51
CA SER A 214 14.09 1.06 2.07
C SER A 214 13.08 0.35 2.97
N THR A 215 13.54 -0.34 4.01
CA THR A 215 12.69 -1.16 4.90
C THR A 215 12.63 -0.61 6.32
N GLY A 216 13.57 0.25 6.69
CA GLY A 216 13.73 0.78 8.05
C GLY A 216 13.98 -0.36 9.04
N ILE A 217 13.49 -0.18 10.27
CA ILE A 217 13.54 -1.26 11.26
C ILE A 217 12.45 -2.29 10.91
N VAL A 218 12.88 -3.53 10.73
CA VAL A 218 11.98 -4.66 10.47
C VAL A 218 11.82 -5.49 11.72
N SER A 219 10.57 -5.74 12.10
CA SER A 219 10.22 -6.66 13.19
C SER A 219 9.60 -7.93 12.64
N ILE A 220 9.90 -9.08 13.25
CA ILE A 220 9.24 -10.34 12.89
C ILE A 220 7.98 -10.48 13.73
N GLN A 221 6.82 -10.55 13.08
CA GLN A 221 5.53 -10.71 13.73
C GLN A 221 4.97 -12.12 13.53
N HIS A 222 4.41 -12.68 14.61
CA HIS A 222 3.80 -14.01 14.67
C HIS A 222 2.29 -13.91 14.95
N PRO A 223 1.48 -13.43 14.00
CA PRO A 223 0.05 -13.25 14.21
C PRO A 223 -0.65 -14.61 14.42
N ASN A 224 -1.66 -14.64 15.28
CA ASN A 224 -2.43 -15.87 15.52
C ASN A 224 -3.13 -16.34 14.22
N PRO A 225 -3.17 -17.64 13.90
CA PRO A 225 -3.79 -18.13 12.66
C PRO A 225 -5.25 -17.71 12.47
N ILE A 226 -6.04 -17.73 13.55
CA ILE A 226 -7.46 -17.34 13.53
C ILE A 226 -7.57 -15.83 13.27
N GLU A 227 -6.71 -15.03 13.91
CA GLU A 227 -6.67 -13.59 13.71
C GLU A 227 -6.30 -13.24 12.25
N GLN A 228 -5.35 -13.96 11.64
CA GLN A 228 -4.98 -13.77 10.24
C GLN A 228 -6.16 -14.03 9.30
N VAL A 229 -6.88 -15.14 9.50
CA VAL A 229 -8.08 -15.48 8.69
C VAL A 229 -9.18 -14.45 8.93
N TYR A 230 -9.47 -14.07 10.18
CA TYR A 230 -10.46 -13.05 10.51
C TYR A 230 -10.14 -11.69 9.88
N ASN A 231 -8.88 -11.24 9.99
CA ASN A 231 -8.40 -10.00 9.38
C ASN A 231 -8.51 -10.06 7.86
N SER A 232 -8.22 -11.21 7.25
CA SER A 232 -8.38 -11.41 5.81
C SER A 232 -9.85 -11.31 5.42
N VAL A 233 -10.75 -12.04 6.09
CA VAL A 233 -12.20 -12.01 5.81
C VAL A 233 -12.75 -10.60 5.91
N THR A 234 -12.45 -9.90 7.00
CA THR A 234 -12.91 -8.52 7.21
C THR A 234 -12.34 -7.57 6.17
N SER A 235 -11.07 -7.71 5.79
CA SER A 235 -10.45 -6.92 4.71
C SER A 235 -11.12 -7.17 3.37
N THR A 236 -11.41 -8.43 3.03
CA THR A 236 -12.10 -8.81 1.78
C THR A 236 -13.48 -8.18 1.71
N LEU A 237 -14.30 -8.34 2.77
CA LEU A 237 -15.65 -7.78 2.82
C LEU A 237 -15.63 -6.24 2.78
N LYS A 238 -14.70 -5.61 3.51
CA LYS A 238 -14.49 -4.15 3.47
C LYS A 238 -14.10 -3.67 2.07
N THR A 239 -13.28 -4.43 1.35
CA THR A 239 -12.84 -4.12 -0.02
C THR A 239 -13.99 -4.27 -1.03
N ILE A 240 -14.75 -5.37 -0.95
CA ILE A 240 -15.96 -5.56 -1.77
C ILE A 240 -16.95 -4.42 -1.54
N GLY A 241 -17.20 -4.07 -0.27
CA GLY A 241 -18.08 -2.95 0.08
C GLY A 241 -17.56 -1.60 -0.46
N ALA A 242 -16.24 -1.37 -0.41
CA ALA A 242 -15.63 -0.17 -0.97
C ALA A 242 -15.73 -0.10 -2.49
N VAL A 243 -15.64 -1.24 -3.20
CA VAL A 243 -15.81 -1.29 -4.66
C VAL A 243 -17.28 -1.11 -5.06
N ALA A 244 -18.21 -1.63 -4.25
CA ALA A 244 -19.65 -1.53 -4.49
C ALA A 244 -20.23 -0.15 -4.14
N SER A 245 -19.62 0.61 -3.23
CA SER A 245 -20.11 1.94 -2.85
C SER A 245 -19.89 2.95 -3.99
N PRO A 246 -20.95 3.63 -4.47
CA PRO A 246 -20.81 4.70 -5.47
C PRO A 246 -19.94 5.87 -5.02
N LYS A 247 -19.91 6.13 -3.69
CA LYS A 247 -19.20 7.26 -3.06
C LYS A 247 -17.71 6.99 -2.81
N SER A 248 -17.31 5.73 -2.87
CA SER A 248 -15.92 5.31 -2.70
C SER A 248 -15.12 5.57 -3.99
N ASP A 249 -13.88 6.01 -3.81
CA ASP A 249 -12.94 6.13 -4.92
C ASP A 249 -12.31 4.79 -5.32
N VAL A 250 -12.52 3.73 -4.53
CA VAL A 250 -12.09 2.38 -4.90
C VAL A 250 -12.97 1.85 -6.02
N LYS A 251 -12.41 1.67 -7.22
CA LYS A 251 -13.10 1.15 -8.40
C LYS A 251 -12.59 -0.25 -8.74
N LEU A 252 -13.33 -0.96 -9.60
CA LEU A 252 -13.01 -2.32 -10.02
C LEU A 252 -11.57 -2.47 -10.56
N GLN A 253 -11.07 -1.50 -11.31
CA GLN A 253 -9.69 -1.48 -11.82
C GLN A 253 -8.58 -1.43 -10.73
N HIS A 254 -8.92 -1.18 -9.46
CA HIS A 254 -7.97 -1.19 -8.34
C HIS A 254 -7.80 -2.58 -7.73
N LEU A 255 -8.63 -3.55 -8.14
CA LEU A 255 -8.43 -4.94 -7.78
C LEU A 255 -7.29 -5.53 -8.62
N SER A 256 -6.48 -6.37 -8.00
CA SER A 256 -5.38 -7.06 -8.66
C SER A 256 -5.92 -8.20 -9.53
N GLY A 257 -5.57 -8.19 -10.81
CA GLY A 257 -5.79 -9.32 -11.72
C GLY A 257 -4.69 -10.36 -11.65
N PRO A 258 -4.69 -11.36 -12.54
CA PRO A 258 -3.68 -12.42 -12.57
C PRO A 258 -2.25 -11.89 -12.69
N VAL A 259 -2.03 -10.91 -13.58
CA VAL A 259 -0.72 -10.25 -13.76
C VAL A 259 -0.34 -9.41 -12.54
N GLY A 260 -1.30 -8.71 -11.94
CA GLY A 260 -1.08 -7.96 -10.71
C GLY A 260 -0.67 -8.86 -9.53
N ILE A 261 -1.38 -9.99 -9.35
CA ILE A 261 -1.06 -11.00 -8.32
C ILE A 261 0.33 -11.59 -8.56
N TRP A 262 0.67 -11.93 -9.81
CA TRP A 262 2.01 -12.40 -10.17
C TRP A 262 3.09 -11.37 -9.79
N ASN A 263 2.92 -10.11 -10.17
CA ASN A 263 3.86 -9.03 -9.85
C ASN A 263 3.97 -8.78 -8.34
N ILE A 264 2.89 -8.96 -7.56
CA ILE A 264 2.96 -8.95 -6.10
C ILE A 264 3.88 -10.06 -5.61
N TYR A 265 3.66 -11.32 -6.02
CA TYR A 265 4.53 -12.43 -5.61
C TYR A 265 5.99 -12.20 -5.97
N VAL A 266 6.30 -11.75 -7.19
CA VAL A 266 7.67 -11.45 -7.62
C VAL A 266 8.33 -10.44 -6.67
N ARG A 267 7.65 -9.32 -6.38
CA ARG A 267 8.16 -8.31 -5.44
C ARG A 267 8.33 -8.84 -4.02
N LEU A 268 7.41 -9.69 -3.57
CA LEU A 268 7.51 -10.31 -2.24
C LEU A 268 8.73 -11.23 -2.17
N PHE A 269 9.00 -12.05 -3.20
CA PHE A 269 10.14 -12.96 -3.23
C PHE A 269 11.50 -12.27 -3.42
N GLU A 270 11.53 -11.06 -4.01
CA GLU A 270 12.74 -10.24 -4.13
C GLU A 270 13.20 -9.66 -2.78
N ALA A 271 12.31 -9.52 -1.81
CA ALA A 271 12.64 -9.00 -0.48
C ALA A 271 13.44 -10.01 0.36
N GLU A 272 14.27 -9.50 1.28
CA GLU A 272 14.94 -10.36 2.27
C GLU A 272 13.91 -11.09 3.14
N GLY A 273 14.01 -12.43 3.21
CA GLY A 273 12.98 -13.24 3.87
C GLY A 273 11.63 -13.28 3.14
N GLY A 274 11.61 -12.91 1.86
CA GLY A 274 10.41 -12.71 1.03
C GLY A 274 9.43 -13.88 0.94
N TRP A 275 9.92 -15.11 1.06
CA TRP A 275 9.05 -16.31 1.11
C TRP A 275 8.08 -16.29 2.30
N LYS A 276 8.45 -15.66 3.43
CA LYS A 276 7.58 -15.49 4.60
C LYS A 276 6.42 -14.54 4.28
N LEU A 277 6.72 -13.45 3.56
CA LEU A 277 5.71 -12.52 3.07
C LEU A 277 4.79 -13.17 2.04
N ALA A 278 5.34 -13.98 1.14
CA ALA A 278 4.56 -14.72 0.16
C ALA A 278 3.56 -15.69 0.83
N LEU A 279 3.98 -16.38 1.91
CA LEU A 279 3.08 -17.21 2.72
C LEU A 279 1.99 -16.39 3.41
N TRP A 280 2.34 -15.25 4.02
CA TRP A 280 1.37 -14.33 4.63
C TRP A 280 0.36 -13.82 3.59
N PHE A 281 0.82 -13.42 2.42
CA PHE A 281 -0.05 -12.99 1.32
C PHE A 281 -0.92 -14.15 0.79
N SER A 282 -0.41 -15.38 0.82
CA SER A 282 -1.17 -16.58 0.43
C SER A 282 -2.36 -16.84 1.34
N VAL A 283 -2.30 -16.46 2.63
CA VAL A 283 -3.45 -16.50 3.54
C VAL A 283 -4.56 -15.59 3.01
N ILE A 284 -4.22 -14.33 2.73
CA ILE A 284 -5.17 -13.33 2.19
C ILE A 284 -5.77 -13.81 0.87
N LEU A 285 -4.93 -14.31 -0.04
CA LEU A 285 -5.34 -14.79 -1.35
C LEU A 285 -6.34 -15.96 -1.26
N ASN A 286 -6.07 -16.93 -0.39
CA ASN A 286 -6.94 -18.10 -0.23
C ASN A 286 -8.27 -17.76 0.45
N VAL A 287 -8.26 -16.84 1.42
CA VAL A 287 -9.50 -16.31 2.01
C VAL A 287 -10.31 -15.54 0.97
N ASN A 288 -9.66 -14.71 0.15
CA ASN A 288 -10.32 -14.01 -0.95
C ASN A 288 -10.97 -15.00 -1.93
N LEU A 289 -10.25 -16.06 -2.32
CA LEU A 289 -10.76 -17.08 -3.22
C LEU A 289 -11.98 -17.80 -2.61
N ALA A 290 -11.92 -18.15 -1.32
CA ALA A 290 -13.04 -18.77 -0.62
C ALA A 290 -14.29 -17.86 -0.63
N ILE A 291 -14.14 -16.59 -0.24
CA ILE A 291 -15.25 -15.64 -0.17
C ILE A 291 -15.84 -15.39 -1.56
N LEU A 292 -15.00 -15.19 -2.57
CA LEU A 292 -15.46 -14.97 -3.94
C LEU A 292 -16.17 -16.21 -4.47
N ASN A 293 -15.64 -17.42 -4.23
CA ASN A 293 -16.29 -18.67 -4.64
C ASN A 293 -17.61 -18.92 -3.91
N MET A 294 -17.84 -18.33 -2.74
CA MET A 294 -19.13 -18.38 -2.05
C MET A 294 -20.18 -17.40 -2.60
N LEU A 295 -19.79 -16.45 -3.46
CA LEU A 295 -20.75 -15.52 -4.06
C LEU A 295 -21.79 -16.28 -4.90
N PRO A 296 -23.04 -15.78 -4.97
CA PRO A 296 -24.13 -16.41 -5.72
C PRO A 296 -24.00 -16.18 -7.24
N ILE A 297 -22.82 -16.50 -7.80
CA ILE A 297 -22.48 -16.33 -9.20
C ILE A 297 -22.52 -17.72 -9.87
N PRO A 298 -23.34 -17.95 -10.91
CA PRO A 298 -23.59 -19.28 -11.51
C PRO A 298 -22.36 -20.09 -11.96
N VAL A 299 -21.23 -19.43 -12.23
CA VAL A 299 -19.94 -20.06 -12.63
C VAL A 299 -19.11 -20.47 -11.43
N LEU A 300 -19.41 -19.93 -10.26
CA LEU A 300 -18.73 -20.20 -9.01
C LEU A 300 -19.53 -21.21 -8.17
N ASP A 301 -18.85 -21.81 -7.21
CA ASP A 301 -19.40 -22.79 -6.28
C ASP A 301 -20.67 -22.29 -5.57
N GLY A 302 -20.70 -21.03 -5.14
CA GLY A 302 -21.85 -20.40 -4.49
C GLY A 302 -23.09 -20.30 -5.41
N GLY A 303 -22.89 -20.16 -6.72
CA GLY A 303 -23.98 -20.25 -7.70
C GLY A 303 -24.63 -21.62 -7.72
N HIS A 304 -23.83 -22.70 -7.66
CA HIS A 304 -24.35 -24.07 -7.57
C HIS A 304 -25.10 -24.33 -6.26
N ILE A 305 -24.64 -23.74 -5.15
CA ILE A 305 -25.35 -23.80 -3.86
C ILE A 305 -26.73 -23.15 -3.99
N VAL A 306 -26.79 -21.91 -4.53
CA VAL A 306 -28.06 -21.19 -4.72
C VAL A 306 -29.00 -21.94 -5.65
N LEU A 307 -28.50 -22.48 -6.76
CA LEU A 307 -29.31 -23.28 -7.69
C LEU A 307 -29.87 -24.53 -7.01
N ALA A 308 -29.06 -25.24 -6.21
CA ALA A 308 -29.54 -26.41 -5.47
C ALA A 308 -30.59 -26.04 -4.42
N LEU A 309 -30.45 -24.89 -3.75
CA LEU A 309 -31.48 -24.36 -2.84
C LEU A 309 -32.78 -24.04 -3.59
N ILE A 310 -32.69 -23.39 -4.76
CA ILE A 310 -33.84 -23.10 -5.62
C ILE A 310 -34.52 -24.38 -6.10
N GLU A 311 -33.77 -25.40 -6.53
CA GLU A 311 -34.30 -26.71 -6.92
C GLU A 311 -34.99 -27.41 -5.75
N SER A 312 -34.43 -27.32 -4.55
CA SER A 312 -35.00 -27.91 -3.33
C SER A 312 -36.36 -27.29 -2.98
N VAL A 313 -36.48 -25.95 -3.09
CA VAL A 313 -37.74 -25.23 -2.86
C VAL A 313 -38.75 -25.50 -3.98
N ARG A 314 -38.32 -25.43 -5.24
CA ARG A 314 -39.21 -25.59 -6.41
C ARG A 314 -39.60 -27.03 -6.70
N ARG A 315 -38.90 -28.01 -6.11
CA ARG A 315 -39.02 -29.46 -6.38
C ARG A 315 -38.97 -29.83 -7.88
N LYS A 316 -38.42 -28.93 -8.71
CA LYS A 316 -38.28 -29.09 -10.17
C LYS A 316 -36.88 -28.64 -10.59
N PRO A 317 -36.23 -29.36 -11.52
CA PRO A 317 -34.92 -28.97 -12.01
C PRO A 317 -34.99 -27.62 -12.75
N VAL A 318 -33.93 -26.83 -12.65
CA VAL A 318 -33.80 -25.60 -13.43
C VAL A 318 -33.60 -25.96 -14.91
N ASN A 319 -34.15 -25.16 -15.82
CA ASN A 319 -34.01 -25.39 -17.25
C ASN A 319 -32.52 -25.34 -17.65
N MET A 320 -31.99 -26.45 -18.17
CA MET A 320 -30.58 -26.60 -18.52
C MET A 320 -30.11 -25.55 -19.54
N ARG A 321 -30.95 -25.18 -20.52
CA ARG A 321 -30.60 -24.14 -21.52
C ARG A 321 -30.46 -22.77 -20.87
N VAL A 322 -31.32 -22.45 -19.91
CA VAL A 322 -31.23 -21.18 -19.17
C VAL A 322 -29.97 -21.17 -18.32
N LEU A 323 -29.66 -22.28 -17.65
CA LEU A 323 -28.46 -22.41 -16.85
C LEU A 323 -27.19 -22.25 -17.70
N GLU A 324 -27.11 -22.91 -18.85
CA GLU A 324 -25.98 -22.83 -19.78
C GLU A 324 -25.76 -21.40 -20.29
N VAL A 325 -26.83 -20.71 -20.71
CA VAL A 325 -26.75 -19.31 -21.17
C VAL A 325 -26.29 -18.40 -20.04
N VAL A 326 -26.85 -18.55 -18.84
CA VAL A 326 -26.49 -17.73 -17.68
C VAL A 326 -25.04 -17.97 -17.26
N GLN A 327 -24.60 -19.23 -17.18
CA GLN A 327 -23.22 -19.58 -16.84
C GLN A 327 -22.24 -19.05 -17.88
N THR A 328 -22.51 -19.27 -19.17
CA THR A 328 -21.66 -18.78 -20.25
C THR A 328 -21.57 -17.25 -20.23
N SER A 329 -22.70 -16.57 -20.05
CA SER A 329 -22.74 -15.10 -19.95
C SER A 329 -21.91 -14.59 -18.78
N CYS A 330 -22.08 -15.19 -17.59
CA CYS A 330 -21.28 -14.85 -16.42
C CYS A 330 -19.79 -15.14 -16.63
N ALA A 331 -19.43 -16.26 -17.27
CA ALA A 331 -18.04 -16.63 -17.54
C ALA A 331 -17.39 -15.62 -18.49
N VAL A 332 -18.09 -15.23 -19.56
CA VAL A 332 -17.64 -14.19 -20.50
C VAL A 332 -17.43 -12.86 -19.78
N VAL A 333 -18.35 -12.46 -18.88
CA VAL A 333 -18.20 -11.23 -18.09
C VAL A 333 -16.99 -11.31 -17.15
N ILE A 334 -16.78 -12.42 -16.45
CA ILE A 334 -15.62 -12.60 -15.55
C ILE A 334 -14.31 -12.60 -16.34
N ILE A 335 -14.23 -13.31 -17.46
CA ILE A 335 -13.04 -13.34 -18.32
C ILE A 335 -12.77 -11.95 -18.92
N GLY A 336 -13.81 -11.29 -19.44
CA GLY A 336 -13.71 -9.92 -19.92
C GLY A 336 -13.24 -8.95 -18.84
N TYR A 337 -13.73 -9.14 -17.60
CA TYR A 337 -13.27 -8.40 -16.45
C TYR A 337 -11.80 -8.68 -16.10
N MET A 338 -11.37 -9.95 -16.13
CA MET A 338 -9.97 -10.34 -15.94
C MET A 338 -9.05 -9.68 -16.97
N LEU A 339 -9.46 -9.63 -18.24
CA LEU A 339 -8.72 -8.92 -19.28
C LEU A 339 -8.67 -7.41 -19.03
N TYR A 340 -9.80 -6.82 -18.61
CA TYR A 340 -9.90 -5.40 -18.28
C TYR A 340 -8.95 -4.99 -17.13
N ILE A 341 -8.91 -5.75 -16.03
CA ILE A 341 -7.97 -5.44 -14.93
C ILE A 341 -6.52 -5.74 -15.30
N THR A 342 -6.29 -6.79 -16.10
CA THR A 342 -4.95 -7.15 -16.58
C THR A 342 -4.35 -6.03 -17.43
N PHE A 343 -5.17 -5.33 -18.22
CA PHE A 343 -4.73 -4.16 -18.96
C PHE A 343 -4.09 -3.09 -18.05
N PHE A 344 -4.69 -2.80 -16.90
CA PHE A 344 -4.11 -1.86 -15.93
C PHE A 344 -2.90 -2.45 -15.19
N ASP A 345 -2.94 -3.75 -14.85
CA ASP A 345 -1.81 -4.40 -14.18
C ASP A 345 -0.54 -4.38 -15.05
N VAL A 346 -0.68 -4.56 -16.36
CA VAL A 346 0.44 -4.47 -17.31
C VAL A 346 1.03 -3.06 -17.35
N GLN A 347 0.20 -2.01 -17.24
CA GLN A 347 0.69 -0.63 -17.18
C GLN A 347 1.52 -0.36 -15.92
N ASP A 348 1.22 -1.03 -14.82
CA ASP A 348 1.91 -0.86 -13.53
C ASP A 348 3.23 -1.63 -13.44
N LEU A 349 3.57 -2.45 -14.45
CA LEU A 349 4.87 -3.09 -14.55
C LEU A 349 5.97 -2.02 -14.69
N PRO A 350 7.09 -2.12 -13.94
CA PRO A 350 8.09 -1.04 -13.87
C PRO A 350 8.60 -0.57 -15.23
N PHE A 351 8.84 -1.49 -16.16
CA PHE A 351 9.35 -1.19 -17.50
C PHE A 351 8.30 -0.56 -18.41
N VAL A 352 7.03 -0.95 -18.29
CA VAL A 352 5.91 -0.37 -19.05
C VAL A 352 5.62 1.03 -18.52
N ARG A 353 5.48 1.17 -17.20
CA ARG A 353 5.24 2.45 -16.53
C ARG A 353 6.29 3.49 -16.91
N LYS A 354 7.58 3.13 -16.84
CA LYS A 354 8.67 4.03 -17.23
C LYS A 354 8.55 4.51 -18.69
N ARG A 355 8.20 3.62 -19.62
CA ARG A 355 7.99 4.01 -21.04
C ARG A 355 6.77 4.91 -21.21
N LEU A 356 5.66 4.59 -20.53
CA LEU A 356 4.46 5.43 -20.58
C LEU A 356 4.73 6.83 -20.03
N ASP A 357 5.40 6.92 -18.87
CA ASP A 357 5.75 8.20 -18.25
C ASP A 357 6.66 9.04 -19.18
N GLN A 358 7.60 8.42 -19.90
CA GLN A 358 8.45 9.09 -20.89
C GLN A 358 7.65 9.62 -22.09
N LEU A 359 6.72 8.83 -22.64
CA LEU A 359 5.84 9.25 -23.74
C LEU A 359 4.92 10.41 -23.32
N GLU A 360 4.45 10.36 -22.08
CA GLU A 360 3.57 11.38 -21.52
C GLU A 360 4.31 12.69 -21.25
N ALA A 361 5.56 12.64 -20.78
CA ALA A 361 6.41 13.82 -20.61
C ALA A 361 6.77 14.50 -21.94
N GLN A 362 6.79 13.76 -23.05
CA GLN A 362 7.05 14.28 -24.40
C GLN A 362 5.78 14.79 -25.10
N SER A 363 4.59 14.49 -24.58
CA SER A 363 3.32 14.92 -25.14
C SER A 363 2.85 16.19 -24.43
N PRO A 364 2.78 17.37 -25.08
CA PRO A 364 2.27 18.57 -24.44
C PRO A 364 0.77 18.40 -24.19
N VAL A 365 0.40 18.02 -22.98
CA VAL A 365 -1.00 18.15 -22.55
C VAL A 365 -1.25 19.65 -22.38
N LYS A 366 -2.21 20.18 -23.14
CA LYS A 366 -2.78 21.52 -22.94
C LYS A 366 -3.04 21.70 -21.44
N ASN A 367 -2.31 22.61 -20.82
CA ASN A 367 -2.56 23.10 -19.47
C ASN A 367 -3.97 23.72 -19.43
N SER A 368 -4.99 22.94 -19.07
CA SER A 368 -6.14 23.49 -18.37
C SER A 368 -5.75 23.61 -16.90
N GLN A 369 -5.07 24.71 -16.63
CA GLN A 369 -5.06 25.49 -15.39
C GLN A 369 -4.90 24.73 -14.05
N THR A 370 -3.75 24.97 -13.43
CA THR A 370 -3.52 25.00 -11.98
C THR A 370 -4.66 25.69 -11.20
N PRO A 371 -4.85 25.34 -9.91
CA PRO A 371 -5.92 25.88 -9.07
C PRO A 371 -5.90 27.40 -8.90
#